data_AF-A0A663MRV2-F1
#
_entry.id   AF-A0A663MRV2-F1
#
_cell.length_a   1.000
_cell.length_b   1.000
_cell.length_c   1.000
_cell.angle_alpha   90.00
_cell.angle_beta   90.00
_cell.angle_gamma   90.00
#
_symmetry.space_group_name_H-M   'P 1'
#
loop_
_entity.id
_entity.type
_entity.pdbx_description
1 polymer ?
#
loop_
_entity_poly.entity_id
_entity_poly.type
_entity_poly.pdbx_seq_one_letter_code
_entity_poly.pdbx_strand_id
1 'polypeptide(L)'
;QIPPGVLIISNLPFGSKKQKENPNRYYDSNKIKTTKYTILTFFPKNIYEQFHRFANIYFVVIALLNFVPVVNAFQPEVSVIPICVIMAITAIKDAWEDFRRYKLDKEINHMGCYIYSRIGGAKCWKDVRVGDFVQLQCNETIPADILLLYSSDQNGICHLETANLDGETNLKQRHLMYHCSFARQAGVRQFK
;
A
#
# COMPACT_ATOMS: atom_id res chain seq x y z
N GLN A 1 -2.37 -9.08 9.47
CA GLN A 1 -1.14 -9.91 9.48
C GLN A 1 -1.49 -11.30 10.03
N ILE A 2 -1.01 -12.39 9.42
CA ILE A 2 -1.43 -13.77 9.75
C ILE A 2 -0.52 -14.33 10.86
N PRO A 3 -1.05 -14.86 11.98
CA PRO A 3 -0.24 -15.46 13.03
C PRO A 3 0.49 -16.73 12.56
N PRO A 4 1.68 -17.04 13.11
CA PRO A 4 2.37 -18.29 12.82
C PRO A 4 1.54 -19.51 13.26
N GLY A 5 1.53 -20.56 12.45
CA GLY A 5 0.80 -21.81 12.73
C GLY A 5 -0.68 -21.82 12.36
N VAL A 6 -1.20 -20.76 11.73
CA VAL A 6 -2.60 -20.71 11.28
C VAL A 6 -2.79 -21.45 9.95
N LEU A 7 -3.73 -22.39 9.92
CA LEU A 7 -4.17 -23.06 8.70
C LEU A 7 -5.09 -22.12 7.90
N ILE A 8 -4.65 -21.73 6.71
CA ILE A 8 -5.47 -20.95 5.77
C ILE A 8 -6.27 -21.92 4.89
N ILE A 9 -7.58 -21.74 4.85
CA ILE A 9 -8.48 -22.55 4.02
C ILE A 9 -8.59 -21.92 2.63
N SER A 10 -8.59 -22.74 1.57
CA SER A 10 -8.79 -22.27 0.18
C SER A 10 -10.15 -21.59 -0.01
N ASN A 11 -10.19 -20.52 -0.81
CA ASN A 11 -11.43 -19.87 -1.23
C ASN A 11 -12.16 -20.59 -2.39
N LEU A 12 -11.53 -21.58 -3.05
CA LEU A 12 -12.10 -22.30 -4.20
C LEU A 12 -13.48 -22.95 -3.94
N PRO A 13 -13.76 -23.55 -2.76
CA PRO A 13 -15.09 -24.10 -2.47
C PRO A 13 -16.17 -23.02 -2.26
N PHE A 14 -15.77 -21.77 -2.04
CA PHE A 14 -16.66 -20.69 -1.61
C PHE A 14 -16.96 -19.66 -2.72
N GLY A 15 -16.46 -19.86 -3.94
CA GLY A 15 -16.57 -18.91 -5.05
C GLY A 15 -18.00 -18.50 -5.44
N SER A 16 -19.01 -19.31 -5.11
CA SER A 16 -20.43 -19.06 -5.38
C SER A 16 -21.25 -18.66 -4.14
N LYS A 17 -20.66 -18.74 -2.94
CA LYS A 17 -21.37 -18.54 -1.67
C LYS A 17 -21.29 -17.09 -1.19
N LYS A 18 -22.29 -16.64 -0.43
CA LYS A 18 -22.30 -15.28 0.15
C LYS A 18 -21.03 -15.07 0.98
N GLN A 19 -20.39 -13.90 0.85
CA GLN A 19 -19.15 -13.50 1.55
C GLN A 19 -19.14 -13.81 3.06
N LYS A 20 -20.32 -13.88 3.69
CA LYS A 20 -20.49 -14.25 5.10
C LYS A 20 -20.04 -15.69 5.42
N GLU A 21 -20.09 -16.63 4.49
CA GLU A 21 -19.67 -18.03 4.72
C GLU A 21 -18.17 -18.25 4.50
N ASN A 22 -17.44 -17.26 3.98
CA ASN A 22 -16.02 -17.43 3.72
C ASN A 22 -15.24 -17.44 5.05
N PRO A 23 -14.47 -18.50 5.34
CA PRO A 23 -13.71 -18.59 6.59
C PRO A 23 -12.67 -17.47 6.70
N ASN A 24 -12.12 -16.97 5.59
CA ASN A 24 -11.07 -15.94 5.57
C ASN A 24 -11.61 -14.50 5.62
N ARG A 25 -12.91 -14.29 5.91
CA ARG A 25 -13.55 -12.96 5.89
C ARG A 25 -13.00 -11.96 6.93
N TYR A 26 -12.30 -12.45 7.95
CA TYR A 26 -11.78 -11.64 9.07
C TYR A 26 -10.41 -11.03 8.78
N TYR A 27 -9.76 -11.41 7.68
CA TYR A 27 -8.51 -10.78 7.26
C TYR A 27 -8.76 -9.43 6.59
N ASP A 28 -7.78 -8.54 6.72
CA ASP A 28 -7.80 -7.23 6.09
C ASP A 28 -7.87 -7.33 4.56
N SER A 29 -8.43 -6.29 3.92
CA SER A 29 -8.46 -6.15 2.47
C SER A 29 -7.06 -5.85 1.93
N ASN A 30 -6.76 -6.35 0.73
CA ASN A 30 -5.52 -6.04 0.00
C ASN A 30 -5.51 -4.61 -0.60
N LYS A 31 -6.35 -3.70 -0.10
CA LYS A 31 -6.41 -2.32 -0.57
C LYS A 31 -5.28 -1.50 0.05
N ILE A 32 -4.42 -0.94 -0.80
CA ILE A 32 -3.34 -0.06 -0.37
C ILE A 32 -3.87 1.37 -0.22
N LYS A 33 -3.50 2.04 0.87
CA LYS A 33 -3.77 3.47 1.11
C LYS A 33 -2.56 4.11 1.77
N THR A 34 -1.84 4.93 1.02
CA THR A 34 -0.66 5.68 1.47
C THR A 34 -0.95 7.16 1.74
N THR A 35 -2.18 7.62 1.44
CA THR A 35 -2.62 8.98 1.75
C THR A 35 -2.75 9.21 3.26
N LYS A 36 -2.16 10.31 3.73
CA LYS A 36 -2.21 10.71 5.15
C LYS A 36 -3.47 11.48 5.48
N TYR A 37 -4.01 12.19 4.49
CA TYR A 37 -5.09 13.14 4.67
C TYR A 37 -6.34 12.69 3.90
N THR A 38 -7.48 12.90 4.52
CA THR A 38 -8.77 13.06 3.84
C THR A 38 -9.05 14.56 3.70
N ILE A 39 -9.89 14.97 2.73
CA ILE A 39 -10.25 16.39 2.47
C ILE A 39 -10.56 17.15 3.77
N LEU A 40 -11.38 16.57 4.66
CA LEU A 40 -11.76 17.20 5.93
C LEU A 40 -10.64 17.22 6.98
N THR A 41 -9.79 16.19 7.00
CA THR A 41 -8.71 16.08 7.99
C THR A 41 -7.44 16.82 7.57
N PHE A 42 -7.35 17.26 6.31
CA PHE A 42 -6.15 17.89 5.77
C PHE A 42 -5.76 19.13 6.59
N PHE A 43 -6.67 20.10 6.73
CA PHE A 43 -6.38 21.34 7.44
C PHE A 43 -5.95 21.15 8.91
N PRO A 44 -6.74 20.49 9.78
CA PRO A 44 -6.38 20.38 11.20
C PRO A 44 -5.09 19.58 11.40
N LYS A 45 -4.88 18.53 10.60
CA LYS A 45 -3.75 17.62 10.76
C LYS A 45 -2.47 18.20 10.15
N ASN A 46 -2.57 18.88 9.00
CA ASN A 46 -1.43 19.56 8.38
C ASN A 46 -0.93 20.71 9.24
N ILE A 47 -1.84 21.53 9.80
CA ILE A 47 -1.47 22.60 10.74
C ILE A 47 -0.77 22.01 11.97
N TYR A 48 -1.31 20.94 12.56
CA TYR A 48 -0.67 20.25 13.69
C TYR A 48 0.73 19.74 13.35
N GLU A 49 0.90 19.08 12.19
CA GLU A 49 2.21 18.61 11.72
C GLU A 49 3.21 19.76 11.49
N GLN A 50 2.75 20.89 10.97
CA GLN A 50 3.58 22.09 10.82
C GLN A 50 4.00 22.65 12.19
N PHE A 51 3.11 22.72 13.18
CA PHE A 51 3.46 23.21 14.53
C PHE A 51 4.31 22.25 15.35
N HIS A 52 4.33 20.95 15.04
CA HIS A 52 5.25 20.01 15.70
C HIS A 52 6.72 20.22 15.26
N ARG A 53 6.98 21.05 14.25
CA ARG A 53 8.35 21.44 13.87
C ARG A 53 8.80 22.62 14.72
N PHE A 54 9.85 22.42 15.53
CA PHE A 54 10.39 23.46 16.44
C PHE A 54 10.67 24.81 15.77
N ALA A 55 11.14 24.82 14.52
CA ALA A 55 11.36 26.05 13.76
C ALA A 55 10.08 26.88 13.56
N ASN A 56 8.94 26.22 13.32
CA ASN A 56 7.67 26.90 13.11
C ASN A 56 7.13 27.47 14.42
N ILE A 57 7.32 26.76 15.54
CA ILE A 57 7.02 27.28 16.89
C ILE A 57 7.83 28.55 17.16
N TYR A 58 9.13 28.52 16.87
CA TYR A 58 10.03 29.68 17.03
C TYR A 58 9.53 30.91 16.27
N PHE A 59 9.15 30.77 14.99
CA PHE A 59 8.62 31.88 14.21
C PHE A 59 7.33 32.45 14.79
N VAL A 60 6.43 31.59 15.27
CA VAL A 60 5.17 32.02 15.89
C VAL A 60 5.41 32.74 17.21
N VAL A 61 6.34 32.27 18.04
CA VAL A 61 6.71 32.97 19.29
C VAL A 61 7.26 34.36 18.98
N ILE A 62 8.13 34.50 17.97
CA ILE A 62 8.64 35.81 17.54
C ILE A 62 7.51 36.72 17.07
N ALA A 63 6.60 36.21 16.25
CA ALA A 63 5.44 36.98 15.80
C ALA A 63 4.58 37.44 16.98
N LEU A 64 4.30 36.56 17.95
CA LEU A 64 3.55 36.91 19.16
C LEU A 64 4.27 37.95 20.02
N LEU A 65 5.60 37.87 20.13
CA LEU A 65 6.39 38.88 20.85
C LEU A 65 6.27 40.25 20.17
N ASN A 66 6.25 40.34 18.83
CA ASN A 66 6.08 41.62 18.13
C ASN A 66 4.74 42.32 18.44
N PHE A 67 3.71 41.60 18.88
CA PHE A 67 2.44 42.22 19.32
C PHE A 67 2.54 42.89 20.69
N VAL A 68 3.58 42.62 21.47
CA VAL A 68 3.79 43.26 22.77
C VAL A 68 4.43 44.64 22.54
N PRO A 69 3.76 45.74 22.93
CA PRO A 69 4.15 47.10 22.55
C PRO A 69 5.55 47.52 23.04
N VAL A 70 6.07 46.88 24.10
CA VAL A 70 7.40 47.15 24.68
C VAL A 70 8.54 46.58 23.83
N VAL A 71 8.30 45.49 23.10
CA VAL A 71 9.30 44.79 22.27
C VAL A 71 8.98 44.89 20.77
N ASN A 72 7.98 45.69 20.42
CA ASN A 72 7.51 45.86 19.05
C ASN A 72 8.61 46.52 18.18
N ALA A 73 9.17 45.75 17.24
CA ALA A 73 10.22 46.24 16.33
C ALA A 73 9.70 46.73 14.98
N PHE A 74 8.59 46.16 14.48
CA PHE A 74 7.98 46.45 13.16
C PHE A 74 6.45 46.40 13.28
N GLN A 75 5.70 46.99 12.35
CA GLN A 75 4.23 46.83 12.32
C GLN A 75 3.83 45.34 12.44
N PRO A 76 3.12 44.94 13.52
CA PRO A 76 2.88 43.52 13.82
C PRO A 76 2.20 42.77 12.67
N GLU A 77 1.30 43.46 11.96
CA GLU A 77 0.62 42.98 10.76
C GLU A 77 1.60 42.51 9.68
N VAL A 78 2.65 43.28 9.41
CA VAL A 78 3.65 42.98 8.38
C VAL A 78 4.54 41.82 8.80
N SER A 79 4.81 41.67 10.12
CA SER A 79 5.67 40.62 10.66
C SER A 79 5.10 39.20 10.52
N VAL A 80 3.77 39.06 10.44
CA VAL A 80 3.07 37.77 10.32
C VAL A 80 3.02 37.29 8.86
N ILE A 81 3.10 38.20 7.89
CA ILE A 81 2.99 37.88 6.45
C ILE A 81 3.96 36.78 6.02
N PRO A 82 5.28 36.84 6.32
CA PRO A 82 6.22 35.80 5.90
C PRO A 82 5.88 34.42 6.46
N ILE A 83 5.39 34.35 7.70
CA ILE A 83 5.00 33.10 8.36
C ILE A 83 3.79 32.51 7.65
N CYS A 84 2.76 33.31 7.39
CA CYS A 84 1.59 32.87 6.64
C CYS A 84 1.95 32.35 5.25
N VAL A 85 2.85 33.04 4.53
CA VAL A 85 3.32 32.63 3.20
C VAL A 85 4.05 31.27 3.26
N ILE A 86 4.99 31.10 4.20
CA ILE A 86 5.73 29.84 4.35
C ILE A 86 4.79 28.69 4.73
N MET A 87 3.87 28.91 5.67
CA MET A 87 2.88 27.92 6.10
C MET A 87 1.96 27.52 4.94
N ALA A 88 1.53 28.49 4.12
CA ALA A 88 0.69 28.25 2.96
C ALA A 88 1.42 27.46 1.86
N ILE A 89 2.65 27.82 1.52
CA ILE A 89 3.47 27.09 0.53
C ILE A 89 3.69 25.64 0.99
N THR A 90 3.99 25.44 2.28
CA THR A 90 4.18 24.10 2.85
C THR A 90 2.90 23.27 2.77
N ALA A 91 1.76 23.86 3.15
CA ALA A 91 0.46 23.20 3.04
C ALA A 91 0.11 22.83 1.58
N ILE A 92 0.34 23.73 0.62
CA ILE A 92 0.09 23.45 -0.81
C ILE A 92 0.96 22.29 -1.30
N LYS A 93 2.24 22.30 -0.94
CA LYS A 93 3.17 21.20 -1.29
C LYS A 93 2.67 19.87 -0.74
N ASP A 94 2.30 19.83 0.54
CA ASP A 94 1.84 18.62 1.20
C ASP A 94 0.52 18.10 0.60
N ALA A 95 -0.41 19.01 0.27
CA ALA A 95 -1.66 18.67 -0.42
C ALA A 95 -1.40 18.06 -1.80
N TRP A 96 -0.48 18.65 -2.58
CA TRP A 96 -0.14 18.16 -3.90
C TRP A 96 0.52 16.78 -3.83
N GLU A 97 1.43 16.58 -2.88
CA GLU A 97 2.08 15.28 -2.66
C GLU A 97 1.06 14.21 -2.26
N ASP A 98 0.14 14.50 -1.35
CA ASP A 98 -0.88 13.54 -0.91
C ASP A 98 -1.89 13.24 -2.04
N PHE A 99 -2.21 14.21 -2.89
CA PHE A 99 -3.02 13.99 -4.08
C PHE A 99 -2.32 13.10 -5.12
N ARG A 100 -1.01 13.26 -5.29
CA ARG A 100 -0.22 12.35 -6.14
C ARG A 100 -0.26 10.92 -5.59
N ARG A 101 -0.10 10.74 -4.28
CA ARG A 101 -0.25 9.44 -3.61
C ARG A 101 -1.64 8.84 -3.83
N TYR A 102 -2.69 9.64 -3.73
CA TYR A 102 -4.06 9.18 -4.01
C TYR A 102 -4.20 8.61 -5.43
N LYS A 103 -3.63 9.28 -6.43
CA LYS A 103 -3.66 8.79 -7.82
C LYS A 103 -2.93 7.46 -7.98
N LEU A 104 -1.73 7.36 -7.40
CA LEU A 104 -0.92 6.13 -7.43
C LEU A 104 -1.62 4.98 -6.69
N ASP A 105 -2.15 5.23 -5.50
CA ASP A 105 -2.95 4.25 -4.75
C ASP A 105 -4.13 3.76 -5.60
N LYS A 106 -4.81 4.67 -6.30
CA LYS A 106 -5.93 4.30 -7.17
C LYS A 106 -5.47 3.40 -8.31
N GLU A 107 -4.36 3.72 -8.97
CA GLU A 107 -3.80 2.92 -10.06
C GLU A 107 -3.44 1.51 -9.59
N ILE A 108 -2.62 1.39 -8.53
CA ILE A 108 -2.18 0.11 -7.97
C ILE A 108 -3.38 -0.75 -7.56
N ASN A 109 -4.37 -0.17 -6.89
CA ASN A 109 -5.55 -0.91 -6.44
C ASN A 109 -6.43 -1.44 -7.58
N HIS A 110 -6.31 -0.90 -8.81
CA HIS A 110 -7.05 -1.34 -9.99
C HIS A 110 -6.20 -2.21 -10.93
N MET A 111 -4.94 -2.50 -10.59
CA MET A 111 -4.12 -3.46 -11.33
C MET A 111 -4.80 -4.82 -11.34
N GLY A 112 -4.77 -5.49 -12.50
CA GLY A 112 -5.36 -6.81 -12.69
C GLY A 112 -4.46 -7.92 -12.16
N CYS A 113 -5.07 -9.02 -11.75
CA CYS A 113 -4.38 -10.24 -11.38
C CYS A 113 -5.26 -11.46 -11.71
N TYR A 114 -4.65 -12.52 -12.25
CA TYR A 114 -5.37 -13.76 -12.55
C TYR A 114 -5.54 -14.59 -11.28
N ILE A 115 -6.79 -14.95 -10.98
CA ILE A 115 -7.12 -15.80 -9.85
C ILE A 115 -7.69 -17.10 -10.37
N TYR A 116 -7.14 -18.21 -9.89
CA TYR A 116 -7.68 -19.53 -10.17
C TYR A 116 -9.04 -19.66 -9.45
N SER A 117 -10.07 -19.85 -10.24
CA SER A 117 -11.46 -20.05 -9.82
C SER A 117 -12.08 -21.10 -10.73
N ARG A 118 -13.17 -21.75 -10.31
CA ARG A 118 -13.86 -22.77 -11.13
C ARG A 118 -14.30 -22.25 -12.50
N ILE A 119 -14.54 -20.95 -12.61
CA ILE A 119 -15.03 -20.29 -13.82
C ILE A 119 -13.91 -19.45 -14.48
N GLY A 120 -12.73 -19.38 -13.85
CA GLY A 120 -11.70 -18.41 -14.20
C GLY A 120 -12.13 -16.96 -13.91
N GLY A 121 -11.15 -16.05 -13.87
CA GLY A 121 -11.43 -14.62 -13.72
C GLY A 121 -10.21 -13.80 -13.36
N ALA A 122 -10.22 -12.54 -13.79
CA ALA A 122 -9.31 -11.52 -13.30
C ALA A 122 -9.97 -10.77 -12.14
N LYS A 123 -9.19 -10.43 -11.11
CA LYS A 123 -9.60 -9.49 -10.05
C LYS A 123 -8.67 -8.30 -10.01
N CYS A 124 -9.16 -7.18 -9.49
CA CYS A 124 -8.30 -6.07 -9.11
C CYS A 124 -7.48 -6.45 -7.87
N TRP A 125 -6.28 -5.90 -7.71
CA TRP A 125 -5.41 -6.15 -6.57
C TRP A 125 -6.09 -5.90 -5.22
N LYS A 126 -6.89 -4.82 -5.12
CA LYS A 126 -7.66 -4.50 -3.90
C LYS A 126 -8.66 -5.59 -3.47
N ASP A 127 -9.07 -6.44 -4.41
CA ASP A 127 -10.10 -7.48 -4.24
C ASP A 127 -9.50 -8.89 -4.05
N VAL A 128 -8.17 -9.02 -4.08
CA VAL A 128 -7.44 -10.24 -3.72
C VAL A 128 -7.62 -10.51 -2.23
N ARG A 129 -7.89 -11.77 -1.86
CA ARG A 129 -8.12 -12.17 -0.46
C ARG A 129 -7.22 -13.33 -0.05
N VAL A 130 -6.95 -13.41 1.25
CA VAL A 130 -6.27 -14.57 1.85
C VAL A 130 -7.01 -15.86 1.47
N GLY A 131 -6.26 -16.85 0.98
CA GLY A 131 -6.79 -18.14 0.48
C GLY A 131 -7.18 -18.15 -1.01
N ASP A 132 -7.02 -17.03 -1.73
CA ASP A 132 -7.11 -17.01 -3.19
C ASP A 132 -5.86 -17.64 -3.83
N PHE A 133 -6.06 -18.35 -4.93
CA PHE A 133 -4.97 -18.92 -5.72
C PHE A 133 -4.63 -17.95 -6.83
N VAL A 134 -3.46 -17.34 -6.75
CA VAL A 134 -2.99 -16.37 -7.73
C VAL A 134 -2.14 -17.06 -8.78
N GLN A 135 -2.42 -16.80 -10.05
CA GLN A 135 -1.58 -17.19 -11.17
C GLN A 135 -0.80 -15.95 -11.62
N LEU A 136 0.53 -16.07 -11.60
CA LEU A 136 1.44 -15.04 -12.10
C LEU A 136 2.07 -15.47 -13.41
N GLN A 137 2.26 -14.52 -14.31
CA GLN A 137 3.04 -14.68 -15.53
C GLN A 137 4.48 -14.14 -15.32
N CYS A 138 5.37 -14.50 -16.25
CA CYS A 138 6.72 -13.95 -16.25
C CYS A 138 6.68 -12.43 -16.35
N ASN A 139 7.54 -11.75 -15.57
CA ASN A 139 7.62 -10.29 -15.46
C ASN A 139 6.36 -9.60 -14.89
N GLU A 140 5.45 -10.34 -14.22
CA GLU A 140 4.37 -9.72 -13.46
C GLU A 140 4.79 -9.39 -12.02
N THR A 141 4.29 -8.25 -11.52
CA THR A 141 4.49 -7.88 -10.12
C THR A 141 3.57 -8.69 -9.22
N ILE A 142 4.13 -9.18 -8.11
CA ILE A 142 3.40 -9.96 -7.12
C ILE A 142 2.42 -9.02 -6.37
N PRO A 143 1.11 -9.34 -6.29
CA PRO A 143 0.09 -8.44 -5.75
C PRO A 143 0.02 -8.38 -4.21
N ALA A 144 0.58 -9.38 -3.52
CA ALA A 144 0.57 -9.54 -2.07
C ALA A 144 1.60 -10.60 -1.65
N ASP A 145 1.83 -10.78 -0.35
CA ASP A 145 2.64 -11.90 0.13
C ASP A 145 1.98 -13.24 -0.24
N ILE A 146 2.69 -14.07 -1.00
CA ILE A 146 2.19 -15.36 -1.50
C ILE A 146 3.11 -16.52 -1.12
N LEU A 147 2.52 -17.72 -1.03
CA LEU A 147 3.26 -18.97 -0.94
C LEU A 147 3.42 -19.58 -2.34
N LEU A 148 4.66 -19.85 -2.75
CA LEU A 148 4.94 -20.49 -4.03
C LEU A 148 4.55 -21.98 -3.97
N LEU A 149 3.48 -22.34 -4.68
CA LEU A 149 2.94 -23.71 -4.72
C LEU A 149 3.39 -24.50 -5.94
N TYR A 150 3.65 -23.83 -7.05
CA TYR A 150 4.03 -24.43 -8.33
C TYR A 150 4.88 -23.45 -9.15
N SER A 151 5.81 -23.97 -9.94
CA SER A 151 6.59 -23.24 -10.94
C SER A 151 6.50 -23.98 -12.27
N SER A 152 6.49 -23.25 -13.39
CA SER A 152 6.56 -23.84 -14.73
C SER A 152 7.94 -24.42 -15.07
N ASP A 153 8.98 -24.03 -14.31
CA ASP A 153 10.31 -24.59 -14.43
C ASP A 153 10.36 -26.07 -14.01
N GLN A 154 11.09 -26.89 -14.78
CA GLN A 154 11.16 -28.34 -14.55
C GLN A 154 11.88 -28.69 -13.24
N ASN A 155 12.76 -27.82 -12.76
CA ASN A 155 13.46 -28.01 -11.49
C ASN A 155 12.66 -27.44 -10.31
N GLY A 156 11.47 -26.87 -10.55
CA GLY A 156 10.66 -26.27 -9.50
C GLY A 156 11.28 -24.99 -8.92
N ILE A 157 12.10 -24.29 -9.70
CA ILE A 157 12.75 -23.04 -9.27
C ILE A 157 11.93 -21.86 -9.82
N CYS A 158 11.78 -20.81 -9.02
CA CYS A 158 11.24 -19.54 -9.44
C CYS A 158 12.26 -18.43 -9.14
N HIS A 159 12.43 -17.52 -10.09
CA HIS A 159 13.31 -16.37 -9.94
C HIS A 159 12.47 -15.15 -9.59
N LEU A 160 12.82 -14.48 -8.48
CA LEU A 160 12.16 -13.27 -8.05
C LEU A 160 13.14 -12.10 -8.15
N GLU A 161 12.70 -11.03 -8.78
CA GLU A 161 13.37 -9.75 -8.72
C GLU A 161 12.90 -9.00 -7.48
N THR A 162 13.84 -8.57 -6.63
CA THR A 162 13.56 -7.81 -5.41
C THR A 162 14.06 -6.38 -5.45
N ALA A 163 14.47 -5.89 -6.62
CA ALA A 163 15.03 -4.54 -6.80
C ALA A 163 14.14 -3.43 -6.21
N ASN A 164 12.82 -3.58 -6.26
CA ASN A 164 11.87 -2.62 -5.69
C ASN A 164 11.80 -2.62 -4.14
N LEU A 165 12.34 -3.65 -3.48
CA LEU A 165 12.34 -3.82 -2.02
C LEU A 165 13.71 -3.55 -1.40
N ASP A 166 14.79 -4.06 -2.01
CA ASP A 166 16.15 -3.98 -1.46
C ASP A 166 17.17 -3.28 -2.38
N GLY A 167 16.79 -2.93 -3.61
CA GLY A 167 17.68 -2.31 -4.59
C GLY A 167 18.68 -3.28 -5.23
N GLU A 168 18.60 -4.58 -4.94
CA GLU A 168 19.46 -5.59 -5.58
C GLU A 168 18.92 -5.95 -6.97
N THR A 169 19.77 -5.90 -7.99
CA THR A 169 19.42 -6.25 -9.39
C THR A 169 19.53 -7.75 -9.67
N ASN A 170 20.04 -8.53 -8.70
CA ASN A 170 20.20 -9.97 -8.86
C ASN A 170 18.88 -10.69 -8.61
N LEU A 171 18.59 -11.68 -9.45
CA LEU A 171 17.43 -12.54 -9.27
C LEU A 171 17.64 -13.50 -8.09
N LYS A 172 16.72 -13.47 -7.12
CA LYS A 172 16.72 -14.40 -5.99
C LYS A 172 15.98 -15.68 -6.38
N GLN A 173 16.67 -16.81 -6.25
CA GLN A 173 16.07 -18.13 -6.47
C GLN A 173 15.20 -18.53 -5.28
N ARG A 174 13.98 -18.99 -5.56
CA ARG A 174 13.05 -19.59 -4.60
C ARG A 174 12.70 -20.99 -5.07
N HIS A 175 12.77 -21.93 -4.13
CA HIS A 175 12.42 -23.33 -4.36
C HIS A 175 11.00 -23.61 -3.86
N LEU A 176 10.33 -24.56 -4.51
CA LEU A 176 9.05 -25.08 -4.02
C LEU A 176 9.25 -25.76 -2.66
N MET A 177 8.44 -25.38 -1.67
CA MET A 177 8.51 -25.99 -0.33
C MET A 177 8.02 -27.44 -0.31
N TYR A 178 7.19 -27.83 -1.27
CA TYR A 178 6.61 -29.17 -1.35
C TYR A 178 6.72 -29.69 -2.76
N HIS A 179 7.11 -30.96 -2.90
CA HIS A 179 6.95 -31.73 -4.13
C HIS A 179 5.44 -31.96 -4.33
N CYS A 180 4.72 -30.94 -4.77
CA CYS A 180 3.27 -30.92 -4.77
C CYS A 180 2.75 -31.80 -5.92
N SER A 181 2.50 -33.09 -5.65
CA SER A 181 1.79 -34.01 -6.55
C SER A 181 0.36 -33.56 -6.86
N PHE A 182 -0.13 -32.50 -6.20
CA PHE A 182 -1.44 -31.86 -6.44
C PHE A 182 -1.59 -31.30 -7.86
N ALA A 183 -0.49 -30.90 -8.52
CA ALA A 183 -0.54 -30.41 -9.90
C ALA A 183 -1.03 -31.47 -10.90
N ARG A 184 -0.90 -32.77 -10.59
CA ARG A 184 -1.43 -33.86 -11.43
C ARG A 184 -2.92 -34.13 -11.23
N GLN A 185 -3.49 -33.84 -10.06
CA GLN A 185 -4.90 -34.11 -9.75
C GLN A 185 -5.82 -32.90 -9.99
N ALA A 186 -5.30 -31.68 -9.94
CA ALA A 186 -6.09 -30.46 -10.13
C ALA A 186 -6.35 -30.09 -11.61
N GLY A 187 -5.89 -30.88 -12.59
CA GLY A 187 -6.13 -30.60 -14.01
C GLY A 187 -5.59 -29.23 -14.45
N VAL A 188 -4.59 -28.68 -13.75
CA VAL A 188 -3.90 -27.46 -14.12
C VAL A 188 -3.08 -27.79 -15.37
N ARG A 189 -3.69 -27.57 -16.54
CA ARG A 189 -3.00 -27.69 -17.82
C ARG A 189 -1.77 -26.78 -17.77
N GLN A 190 -0.64 -27.37 -18.13
CA GLN A 190 0.64 -26.68 -18.29
C GLN A 190 0.42 -25.38 -19.07
N PHE A 191 0.75 -24.25 -18.47
CA PHE A 191 0.98 -23.03 -19.23
C PHE A 191 2.43 -22.63 -19.03
N LYS A 192 3.09 -22.56 -20.19
CA LYS A 192 4.49 -22.23 -20.41
C LYS A 192 4.74 -20.76 -20.11
#